data_AF-A0A1B6GXV4-F1
#
_entry.id   AF-A0A1B6GXV4-F1
#
_cell.length_a   1.000
_cell.length_b   1.000
_cell.length_c   1.000
_cell.angle_alpha   90.00
_cell.angle_beta   90.00
_cell.angle_gamma   90.00
#
_symmetry.space_group_name_H-M   'P 1'
#
loop_
_entity.id
_entity.type
_entity.pdbx_description
1 polymer ?
#
loop_
_entity_poly.entity_id
_entity_poly.type
_entity_poly.pdbx_seq_one_letter_code
_entity_poly.pdbx_strand_id
1 'polypeptide(L)'
;SKLLEKYSDVMVGKQSEVLGTFSVPLEGRFECLRRGETNLGNWVCDVVLAATGADLVLLNSGTFRSDRVHPAGPFTLGDLVNVVPMRDPVVVLSVSGSGVLNALENGVCQYPKLEGRFPQVAGVSFAFDPELPPGSRVDPQLVRIGDEYLVPTQQYRLATKAYLHSGCDGYTIFRDAPILVDEDECPELGLAIQNHFQAIKMRLGKTKRTSKHRQSLVTLSRRHSLVKMLDNNELDGPPPLRRASTIETPTHGHAMPRLTRRASLDDLEHDSCTLTPRVEQRIVRLTPEIRQELILERQRIEADSVIQEVEETDSVSPQNSLSRN
;
A
#
# COMPACT_ATOMS: atom_id res chain seq x y z
N SER A 1 -17.52 11.24 43.53
CA SER A 1 -16.47 10.55 44.35
C SER A 1 -15.13 11.09 43.90
N LYS A 2 -14.29 11.60 44.81
CA LYS A 2 -12.94 12.15 44.50
C LYS A 2 -12.04 11.19 43.71
N LEU A 3 -12.32 9.88 43.79
CA LEU A 3 -11.61 8.86 43.03
C LEU A 3 -11.97 8.90 41.53
N LEU A 4 -13.26 9.10 41.19
CA LEU A 4 -13.71 9.22 39.81
C LEU A 4 -13.18 10.50 39.15
N GLU A 5 -13.10 11.61 39.88
CA GLU A 5 -12.49 12.85 39.41
C GLU A 5 -11.00 12.67 39.12
N LYS A 6 -10.24 12.05 40.03
CA LYS A 6 -8.82 11.76 39.81
C LYS A 6 -8.58 10.83 38.62
N TYR A 7 -9.43 9.82 38.41
CA TYR A 7 -9.36 8.97 37.21
C TYR A 7 -9.72 9.73 35.94
N SER A 8 -10.73 10.59 35.99
CA SER A 8 -11.12 11.46 34.88
C SER A 8 -9.97 12.38 34.48
N ASP A 9 -9.32 13.05 35.43
CA ASP A 9 -8.23 13.99 35.17
C ASP A 9 -7.01 13.30 34.52
N VAL A 10 -6.66 12.09 34.97
CA VAL A 10 -5.59 11.30 34.37
C VAL A 10 -5.94 10.86 32.94
N MET A 11 -7.20 10.49 32.69
CA MET A 11 -7.66 10.09 31.35
C MET A 11 -7.70 11.28 30.39
N VAL A 12 -8.21 12.43 30.85
CA VAL A 12 -8.23 13.70 30.08
C VAL A 12 -6.81 14.16 29.75
N GLY A 13 -5.88 14.05 30.71
CA GLY A 13 -4.48 14.38 30.50
C GLY A 13 -3.81 13.50 29.42
N LYS A 14 -4.09 12.19 29.42
CA LYS A 14 -3.58 11.27 28.39
C LYS A 14 -4.21 11.52 27.02
N GLN A 15 -5.52 11.79 26.96
CA GLN A 15 -6.20 12.06 25.69
C GLN A 15 -5.70 13.34 25.01
N SER A 16 -5.22 14.31 25.79
CA SER A 16 -4.67 15.58 25.26
C SER A 16 -3.23 15.46 24.74
N GLU A 17 -2.59 14.28 24.85
CA GLU A 17 -1.24 14.07 24.36
C GLU A 17 -1.20 14.19 22.83
N VAL A 18 -0.37 15.11 22.31
CA VAL A 18 -0.15 15.27 20.88
C VAL A 18 0.79 14.18 20.35
N LEU A 19 0.27 13.35 19.45
CA LEU A 19 1.02 12.27 18.80
C LEU A 19 1.83 12.81 17.61
N GLY A 20 1.22 13.68 16.81
CA GLY A 20 1.82 14.28 15.61
C GLY A 20 1.08 15.54 15.15
N THR A 21 1.48 16.09 14.02
CA THR A 21 0.86 17.29 13.45
C THR A 21 0.62 17.06 11.97
N PHE A 22 -0.64 17.03 11.54
CA PHE A 22 -1.00 16.90 10.13
C PHE A 22 -1.04 18.26 9.45
N SER A 23 -0.56 18.31 8.22
CA SER A 23 -0.56 19.52 7.39
C SER A 23 -1.88 19.70 6.62
N VAL A 24 -2.76 18.70 6.65
CA VAL A 24 -4.06 18.67 5.96
C VAL A 24 -5.15 18.14 6.90
N PRO A 25 -6.42 18.52 6.69
CA PRO A 25 -7.53 17.90 7.42
C PRO A 25 -7.70 16.43 7.01
N LEU A 26 -8.18 15.59 7.92
CA LEU A 26 -8.42 14.16 7.70
C LEU A 26 -9.92 13.88 7.59
N GLU A 27 -10.35 13.33 6.46
CA GLU A 27 -11.74 13.01 6.18
C GLU A 27 -12.15 11.67 6.83
N GLY A 28 -12.86 11.76 7.95
CA GLY A 28 -13.31 10.63 8.76
C GLY A 28 -14.83 10.52 8.90
N ARG A 29 -15.62 11.19 8.06
CA ARG A 29 -17.09 11.03 8.03
C ARG A 29 -17.48 9.70 7.42
N PHE A 30 -18.52 9.05 7.97
CA PHE A 30 -19.01 7.77 7.46
C PHE A 30 -19.52 7.88 6.03
N GLU A 31 -20.09 9.02 5.68
CA GLU A 31 -20.58 9.30 4.33
C GLU A 31 -19.49 9.14 3.25
N CYS A 32 -18.24 9.48 3.59
CA CYS A 32 -17.09 9.38 2.69
C CYS A 32 -16.40 8.02 2.82
N LEU A 33 -16.05 7.60 4.04
CA LEU A 33 -15.32 6.36 4.33
C LEU A 33 -16.05 5.09 3.85
N ARG A 34 -17.38 5.11 3.82
CA ARG A 34 -18.19 3.93 3.46
C ARG A 34 -18.61 3.91 1.99
N ARG A 35 -18.18 4.88 1.19
CA ARG A 35 -18.53 5.01 -0.24
C ARG A 35 -17.33 5.32 -1.14
N GLY A 36 -16.18 5.64 -0.58
CA GLY A 36 -15.00 5.99 -1.36
C GLY A 36 -13.73 6.03 -0.55
N GLU A 37 -12.66 6.34 -1.27
CA GLU A 37 -11.34 6.56 -0.70
C GLU A 37 -11.31 7.86 0.11
N THR A 38 -10.68 7.84 1.28
CA THR A 38 -10.39 9.05 2.05
C THR A 38 -8.92 9.09 2.45
N ASN A 39 -8.40 10.30 2.65
CA ASN A 39 -7.02 10.46 3.09
C ASN A 39 -6.76 9.87 4.49
N LEU A 40 -7.76 9.88 5.39
CA LEU A 40 -7.69 9.19 6.68
C LEU A 40 -7.58 7.66 6.50
N GLY A 41 -8.44 7.09 5.64
CA GLY A 41 -8.44 5.66 5.34
C GLY A 41 -7.12 5.20 4.74
N ASN A 42 -6.61 5.96 3.75
CA ASN A 42 -5.30 5.72 3.14
C ASN A 42 -4.17 5.74 4.17
N TRP A 43 -4.10 6.78 4.99
CA TRP A 43 -3.06 6.91 6.00
C TRP A 43 -3.04 5.73 6.97
N VAL A 44 -4.20 5.34 7.51
CA VAL A 44 -4.29 4.21 8.43
C VAL A 44 -3.88 2.90 7.74
N CYS A 45 -4.33 2.67 6.51
CA CYS A 45 -3.96 1.47 5.76
C CYS A 45 -2.46 1.44 5.42
N ASP A 46 -1.86 2.60 5.10
CA ASP A 46 -0.41 2.72 4.82
C ASP A 46 0.42 2.41 6.06
N VAL A 47 -0.02 2.86 7.24
CA VAL A 47 0.61 2.53 8.52
C VAL A 47 0.61 1.02 8.74
N VAL A 48 -0.52 0.35 8.53
CA VAL A 48 -0.63 -1.12 8.66
C VAL A 48 0.25 -1.83 7.63
N LEU A 49 0.28 -1.34 6.39
CA LEU A 49 1.10 -1.92 5.33
C LEU A 49 2.59 -1.83 5.67
N ALA A 50 3.05 -0.69 6.18
CA ALA A 50 4.42 -0.48 6.62
C ALA A 50 4.77 -1.32 7.87
N ALA A 51 3.84 -1.45 8.82
CA ALA A 51 4.06 -2.20 10.06
C ALA A 51 4.13 -3.72 9.84
N THR A 52 3.37 -4.25 8.89
CA THR A 52 3.27 -5.69 8.62
C THR A 52 4.21 -6.17 7.52
N GLY A 53 4.61 -5.29 6.59
CA GLY A 53 5.37 -5.67 5.40
C GLY A 53 4.59 -6.61 4.47
N ALA A 54 3.26 -6.54 4.50
CA ALA A 54 2.36 -7.21 3.56
C ALA A 54 2.45 -6.59 2.15
N ASP A 55 1.86 -7.26 1.16
CA ASP A 55 1.77 -6.74 -0.21
C ASP A 55 0.61 -5.74 -0.34
N LEU A 56 -0.50 -6.03 0.36
CA LEU A 56 -1.69 -5.21 0.40
C LEU A 56 -2.37 -5.24 1.78
N VAL A 57 -3.15 -4.21 2.06
CA VAL A 57 -4.00 -4.07 3.25
C VAL A 57 -5.44 -3.90 2.81
N LEU A 58 -6.35 -4.59 3.50
CA LEU A 58 -7.78 -4.35 3.42
C LEU A 58 -8.35 -4.22 4.83
N LEU A 59 -8.91 -3.05 5.13
CA LEU A 59 -9.67 -2.79 6.35
C LEU A 59 -11.10 -2.42 5.98
N ASN A 60 -12.09 -3.00 6.64
CA ASN A 60 -13.48 -2.58 6.49
C ASN A 60 -13.66 -1.19 7.13
N SER A 61 -14.38 -0.30 6.45
CA SER A 61 -14.66 1.08 6.87
C SER A 61 -15.38 1.18 8.23
N GLY A 62 -16.02 0.11 8.69
CA GLY A 62 -16.57 -0.03 10.04
C GLY A 62 -15.52 0.11 11.15
N THR A 63 -14.24 -0.06 10.84
CA THR A 63 -13.08 0.21 11.72
C THR A 63 -12.99 1.67 12.16
N PHE A 64 -13.40 2.59 11.29
CA PHE A 64 -13.28 4.03 11.53
C PHE A 64 -14.57 4.54 12.18
N ARG A 65 -14.45 5.21 13.33
CA ARG A 65 -15.60 5.54 14.20
C ARG A 65 -15.79 7.03 14.50
N SER A 66 -14.91 7.91 14.01
CA SER A 66 -14.90 9.32 14.44
C SER A 66 -16.05 10.17 13.89
N ASP A 67 -16.60 9.78 12.73
CA ASP A 67 -17.68 10.45 11.98
C ASP A 67 -17.54 11.98 11.86
N ARG A 68 -16.33 12.45 11.58
CA ARG A 68 -16.00 13.87 11.51
C ARG A 68 -14.78 14.10 10.63
N VAL A 69 -14.59 15.35 10.24
CA VAL A 69 -13.31 15.82 9.71
C VAL A 69 -12.43 16.21 10.89
N HIS A 70 -11.22 15.64 10.96
CA HIS A 70 -10.21 16.09 11.92
C HIS A 70 -9.45 17.26 11.29
N PRO A 71 -9.37 18.43 11.94
CA PRO A 71 -8.73 19.59 11.36
C PRO A 71 -7.23 19.36 11.16
N ALA A 72 -6.64 20.11 10.23
CA ALA A 72 -5.18 20.19 10.13
C ALA A 72 -4.61 20.75 11.45
N GLY A 73 -3.42 20.30 11.83
CA GLY A 73 -2.76 20.69 13.07
C GLY A 73 -2.49 19.51 14.02
N PRO A 74 -2.41 19.77 15.33
CA PRO A 74 -2.10 18.75 16.32
C PRO A 74 -3.13 17.61 16.31
N PHE A 75 -2.65 16.38 16.22
CA PHE A 75 -3.45 15.16 16.33
C PHE A 75 -3.13 14.46 17.63
N THR A 76 -4.15 14.29 18.46
CA THR A 76 -4.02 13.82 19.83
C THR A 76 -4.29 12.32 19.98
N LEU A 77 -3.93 11.75 21.13
CA LEU A 77 -4.33 10.39 21.48
C LEU A 77 -5.86 10.26 21.57
N GLY A 78 -6.56 11.32 22.01
CA GLY A 78 -8.02 11.39 21.96
C GLY A 78 -8.57 11.28 20.54
N ASP A 79 -7.94 11.96 19.58
CA ASP A 79 -8.33 11.85 18.16
C ASP A 79 -8.10 10.43 17.63
N LEU A 80 -6.97 9.80 17.96
CA LEU A 80 -6.71 8.40 17.61
C LEU A 80 -7.78 7.45 18.16
N VAL A 81 -8.11 7.58 19.45
CA VAL A 81 -9.15 6.75 20.10
C VAL A 81 -10.51 7.01 19.47
N ASN A 82 -10.82 8.24 19.06
CA ASN A 82 -12.06 8.53 18.33
C ASN A 82 -12.09 7.89 16.94
N VAL A 83 -10.95 7.82 16.24
CA VAL A 83 -10.83 7.20 14.92
C VAL A 83 -10.94 5.68 14.99
N VAL A 84 -10.12 5.03 15.84
CA VAL A 84 -10.02 3.57 16.01
C VAL A 84 -10.16 3.20 17.49
N PRO A 85 -11.39 3.21 18.04
CA PRO A 85 -11.62 2.98 19.47
C PRO A 85 -11.49 1.51 19.89
N MET A 86 -11.63 0.59 18.93
CA MET A 86 -11.64 -0.84 19.22
C MET A 86 -10.22 -1.40 19.21
N ARG A 87 -10.00 -2.43 20.04
CA ARG A 87 -8.82 -3.27 19.88
C ARG A 87 -9.06 -4.16 18.68
N ASP A 88 -8.37 -3.85 17.62
CA ASP A 88 -8.45 -4.53 16.34
C ASP A 88 -7.10 -5.22 16.10
N PRO A 89 -6.97 -6.52 16.46
CA PRO A 89 -5.79 -7.30 16.13
C PRO A 89 -5.64 -7.44 14.63
N VAL A 90 -4.41 -7.24 14.15
CA VAL A 90 -4.05 -7.36 12.74
C VAL A 90 -3.48 -8.76 12.51
N VAL A 91 -3.77 -9.36 11.36
CA VAL A 91 -3.22 -10.63 10.90
C VAL A 91 -2.75 -10.49 9.46
N VAL A 92 -1.75 -11.29 9.06
CA VAL A 92 -1.31 -11.38 7.66
C VAL A 92 -1.70 -12.74 7.11
N LEU A 93 -2.45 -12.73 6.01
CA LEU A 93 -3.01 -13.92 5.36
C LEU A 93 -2.32 -14.18 4.02
N SER A 94 -2.22 -15.45 3.63
CA SER A 94 -1.91 -15.83 2.25
C SER A 94 -3.21 -15.97 1.45
N VAL A 95 -3.45 -15.06 0.51
CA VAL A 95 -4.71 -15.04 -0.28
C VAL A 95 -4.40 -15.09 -1.76
N SER A 96 -5.11 -15.94 -2.52
CA SER A 96 -4.97 -15.98 -3.99
C SER A 96 -5.47 -14.67 -4.63
N GLY A 97 -4.99 -14.33 -5.82
CA GLY A 97 -5.49 -13.16 -6.54
C GLY A 97 -7.01 -13.21 -6.76
N SER A 98 -7.56 -14.38 -7.06
CA SER A 98 -9.02 -14.60 -7.10
C SER A 98 -9.71 -14.33 -5.76
N GLY A 99 -9.08 -14.69 -4.64
CA GLY A 99 -9.56 -14.39 -3.30
C GLY A 99 -9.55 -12.89 -3.00
N VAL A 100 -8.51 -12.17 -3.44
CA VAL A 100 -8.45 -10.69 -3.33
C VAL A 100 -9.60 -10.05 -4.11
N LEU A 101 -9.81 -10.46 -5.37
CA LEU A 101 -10.93 -9.96 -6.19
C LEU A 101 -12.28 -10.18 -5.50
N ASN A 102 -12.52 -11.40 -5.00
CA ASN A 102 -13.76 -11.74 -4.29
C ASN A 102 -13.95 -10.91 -3.01
N ALA A 103 -12.87 -10.60 -2.29
CA ALA A 103 -12.91 -9.73 -1.12
C ALA A 103 -13.29 -8.29 -1.49
N LEU A 104 -12.73 -7.75 -2.57
CA LEU A 104 -13.07 -6.42 -3.09
C LEU A 104 -14.54 -6.36 -3.55
N GLU A 105 -15.01 -7.40 -4.25
CA GLU A 105 -16.42 -7.56 -4.65
C GLU A 105 -17.37 -7.54 -3.44
N ASN A 106 -17.08 -8.31 -2.39
CA ASN A 106 -17.85 -8.24 -1.14
C ASN A 106 -17.84 -6.83 -0.54
N GLY A 107 -16.70 -6.16 -0.56
CA GLY A 107 -16.55 -4.81 -0.04
C GLY A 107 -17.50 -3.80 -0.71
N VAL A 108 -17.66 -3.87 -2.03
CA VAL A 108 -18.52 -2.95 -2.80
C VAL A 108 -19.94 -3.47 -3.04
N CYS A 109 -20.28 -4.67 -2.58
CA CYS A 109 -21.54 -5.36 -2.94
C CYS A 109 -22.81 -4.63 -2.47
N GLN A 110 -22.73 -3.84 -1.38
CA GLN A 110 -23.86 -3.09 -0.83
C GLN A 110 -23.83 -1.59 -1.16
N TYR A 111 -22.84 -1.14 -1.92
CA TYR A 111 -22.80 0.24 -2.41
C TYR A 111 -24.11 0.58 -3.15
N PRO A 112 -24.72 1.78 -2.97
CA PRO A 112 -24.20 2.95 -2.24
C PRO A 112 -24.59 3.03 -0.75
N LYS A 113 -25.11 1.96 -0.13
CA LYS A 113 -25.45 1.98 1.29
C LYS A 113 -24.21 2.22 2.14
N LEU A 114 -24.37 2.93 3.25
CA LEU A 114 -23.30 3.24 4.21
C LEU A 114 -22.96 2.03 5.10
N GLU A 115 -22.69 0.89 4.48
CA GLU A 115 -22.33 -0.36 5.16
C GLU A 115 -20.88 -0.34 5.61
N GLY A 116 -20.60 -0.87 6.80
CA GLY A 116 -19.25 -0.92 7.35
C GLY A 116 -18.27 -1.80 6.57
N ARG A 117 -18.78 -2.68 5.70
CA ARG A 117 -17.96 -3.60 4.89
C ARG A 117 -17.12 -2.92 3.83
N PHE A 118 -17.47 -1.71 3.40
CA PHE A 118 -16.76 -1.01 2.32
C PHE A 118 -15.26 -0.92 2.63
N PRO A 119 -14.35 -1.26 1.71
CA PRO A 119 -12.94 -1.42 2.04
C PRO A 119 -12.20 -0.07 1.98
N GLN A 120 -11.33 0.17 2.95
CA GLN A 120 -10.19 1.09 2.84
C GLN A 120 -8.94 0.24 2.58
N VAL A 121 -8.06 0.72 1.71
CA VAL A 121 -6.98 -0.11 1.16
C VAL A 121 -5.63 0.60 1.11
N ALA A 122 -4.56 -0.20 1.15
CA ALA A 122 -3.20 0.21 0.80
C ALA A 122 -2.49 -0.92 0.05
N GLY A 123 -1.55 -0.57 -0.83
CA GLY A 123 -0.82 -1.56 -1.64
C GLY A 123 -1.67 -2.23 -2.74
N VAL A 124 -2.97 -1.92 -2.81
CA VAL A 124 -3.87 -2.33 -3.89
C VAL A 124 -4.65 -1.12 -4.38
N SER A 125 -4.87 -1.06 -5.68
CA SER A 125 -5.83 -0.14 -6.30
C SER A 125 -6.81 -0.93 -7.17
N PHE A 126 -8.08 -0.51 -7.19
CA PHE A 126 -9.10 -1.14 -8.02
C PHE A 126 -10.15 -0.15 -8.48
N ALA A 127 -10.85 -0.52 -9.55
CA ALA A 127 -11.99 0.22 -10.06
C ALA A 127 -13.25 -0.65 -10.05
N PHE A 128 -14.39 -0.04 -9.71
CA PHE A 128 -15.68 -0.74 -9.66
C PHE A 128 -16.82 0.07 -10.28
N ASP A 129 -17.75 -0.63 -10.93
CA ASP A 129 -19.00 -0.09 -11.48
C ASP A 129 -20.17 -0.41 -10.53
N PRO A 130 -20.81 0.60 -9.91
CA PRO A 130 -21.92 0.38 -8.99
C PRO A 130 -23.23 -0.03 -9.68
N GLU A 131 -23.36 0.19 -10.99
CA GLU A 131 -24.56 -0.17 -11.77
C GLU A 131 -24.61 -1.66 -12.09
N LEU A 132 -23.46 -2.35 -12.02
CA LEU A 132 -23.39 -3.80 -12.18
C LEU A 132 -23.94 -4.54 -10.95
N PRO A 133 -24.45 -5.78 -11.15
CA PRO A 133 -24.96 -6.59 -10.05
C PRO A 133 -23.84 -6.90 -9.03
N PRO A 134 -24.16 -6.97 -7.73
CA PRO A 134 -23.20 -7.37 -6.69
C PRO A 134 -22.50 -8.69 -7.03
N GLY A 135 -21.16 -8.72 -6.89
CA GLY A 135 -20.34 -9.86 -7.29
C GLY A 135 -19.79 -9.76 -8.72
N SER A 136 -20.13 -8.70 -9.46
CA SER A 136 -19.54 -8.37 -10.76
C SER A 136 -19.31 -6.88 -10.93
N ARG A 137 -19.05 -6.17 -9.81
CA ARG A 137 -18.86 -4.71 -9.80
C ARG A 137 -17.42 -4.33 -10.03
N VAL A 138 -16.46 -5.09 -9.52
CA VAL A 138 -15.02 -4.82 -9.65
C VAL A 138 -14.55 -5.29 -11.01
N ASP A 139 -13.90 -4.41 -11.78
CA ASP A 139 -13.29 -4.82 -13.06
C ASP A 139 -11.95 -5.54 -12.77
N PRO A 140 -11.83 -6.86 -13.02
CA PRO A 140 -10.61 -7.61 -12.72
C PRO A 140 -9.40 -7.10 -13.49
N GLN A 141 -9.62 -6.44 -14.63
CA GLN A 141 -8.55 -5.89 -15.45
C GLN A 141 -7.91 -4.64 -14.84
N LEU A 142 -8.60 -3.99 -13.89
CA LEU A 142 -8.20 -2.73 -13.29
C LEU A 142 -7.79 -2.89 -11.82
N VAL A 143 -7.57 -4.12 -11.37
CA VAL A 143 -6.99 -4.39 -10.04
C VAL A 143 -5.47 -4.46 -10.15
N ARG A 144 -4.78 -3.63 -9.36
CA ARG A 144 -3.31 -3.61 -9.26
C ARG A 144 -2.88 -3.85 -7.83
N ILE A 145 -1.85 -4.66 -7.62
CA ILE A 145 -1.18 -4.86 -6.33
C ILE A 145 0.26 -4.36 -6.49
N GLY A 146 0.61 -3.34 -5.72
CA GLY A 146 1.81 -2.54 -5.98
C GLY A 146 1.78 -1.98 -7.40
N ASP A 147 2.81 -2.29 -8.18
CA ASP A 147 2.95 -1.78 -9.54
C ASP A 147 2.38 -2.72 -10.61
N GLU A 148 1.98 -3.94 -10.23
CA GLU A 148 1.60 -5.02 -11.15
C GLU A 148 0.09 -5.25 -11.15
N TYR A 149 -0.45 -5.71 -12.28
CA TYR A 149 -1.84 -6.14 -12.35
C TYR A 149 -2.04 -7.46 -11.63
N LEU A 150 -3.23 -7.61 -11.04
CA LEU A 150 -3.61 -8.81 -10.30
C LEU A 150 -3.50 -10.06 -11.17
N VAL A 151 -2.80 -11.08 -10.67
CA VAL A 151 -2.73 -12.41 -11.26
C VAL A 151 -3.61 -13.35 -10.44
N PRO A 152 -4.69 -13.95 -11.00
CA PRO A 152 -5.68 -14.70 -10.21
C PRO A 152 -5.12 -15.88 -9.41
N THR A 153 -4.07 -16.53 -9.91
CA THR A 153 -3.45 -17.73 -9.31
C THR A 153 -2.29 -17.41 -8.37
N GLN A 154 -1.79 -16.18 -8.37
CA GLN A 154 -0.69 -15.75 -7.51
C GLN A 154 -1.17 -15.66 -6.06
N GLN A 155 -0.33 -16.07 -5.11
CA GLN A 155 -0.56 -15.86 -3.69
C GLN A 155 0.00 -14.51 -3.24
N TYR A 156 -0.80 -13.73 -2.53
CA TYR A 156 -0.45 -12.42 -2.00
C TYR A 156 -0.53 -12.42 -0.48
N ARG A 157 0.34 -11.64 0.16
CA ARG A 157 0.32 -11.38 1.61
C ARG A 157 -0.64 -10.23 1.87
N LEU A 158 -1.82 -10.55 2.40
CA LEU A 158 -2.86 -9.57 2.71
C LEU A 158 -2.91 -9.32 4.22
N ALA A 159 -2.64 -8.09 4.64
CA ALA A 159 -2.84 -7.67 6.03
C ALA A 159 -4.29 -7.20 6.25
N THR A 160 -4.94 -7.73 7.27
CA THR A 160 -6.32 -7.39 7.65
C THR A 160 -6.56 -7.59 9.14
N LYS A 161 -7.80 -7.45 9.60
CA LYS A 161 -8.19 -7.66 10.99
C LYS A 161 -8.59 -9.11 11.25
N ALA A 162 -8.32 -9.62 12.45
CA ALA A 162 -8.82 -10.92 12.89
C ALA A 162 -10.35 -11.04 12.77
N TYR A 163 -11.08 -9.93 12.95
CA TYR A 163 -12.52 -9.82 12.71
C TYR A 163 -12.91 -10.19 11.26
N LEU A 164 -12.17 -9.71 10.26
CA LEU A 164 -12.44 -10.01 8.87
C LEU A 164 -11.97 -11.43 8.50
N HIS A 165 -10.87 -11.89 9.08
CA HIS A 165 -10.42 -13.28 8.96
C HIS A 165 -11.47 -14.28 9.47
N SER A 166 -12.20 -13.94 10.53
CA SER A 166 -13.34 -14.73 11.03
C SER A 166 -14.56 -14.73 10.09
N GLY A 167 -14.48 -14.04 8.95
CA GLY A 167 -15.53 -13.95 7.93
C GLY A 167 -16.67 -13.00 8.29
N CYS A 168 -16.46 -12.09 9.24
CA CYS A 168 -17.43 -11.05 9.54
C CYS A 168 -17.55 -10.02 8.39
N ASP A 169 -18.62 -9.22 8.38
CA ASP A 169 -18.94 -8.27 7.30
C ASP A 169 -19.03 -8.88 5.88
N GLY A 170 -19.22 -10.20 5.80
CA GLY A 170 -19.33 -10.95 4.54
C GLY A 170 -17.98 -11.35 3.93
N TYR A 171 -16.86 -11.08 4.60
CA TYR A 171 -15.52 -11.47 4.15
C TYR A 171 -15.22 -12.96 4.39
N THR A 172 -16.19 -13.84 4.09
CA THR A 172 -16.09 -15.29 4.32
C THR A 172 -14.92 -15.93 3.58
N ILE A 173 -14.48 -15.32 2.48
CA ILE A 173 -13.30 -15.73 1.70
C ILE A 173 -12.01 -15.81 2.55
N PHE A 174 -11.93 -15.09 3.66
CA PHE A 174 -10.74 -15.11 4.52
C PHE A 174 -10.72 -16.24 5.55
N ARG A 175 -11.85 -16.90 5.85
CA ARG A 175 -11.92 -17.91 6.93
C ARG A 175 -10.92 -19.05 6.74
N ASP A 176 -10.80 -19.51 5.50
CA ASP A 176 -9.95 -20.64 5.15
C ASP A 176 -8.56 -20.20 4.64
N ALA A 177 -8.27 -18.89 4.64
CA ALA A 177 -6.99 -18.37 4.20
C ALA A 177 -5.89 -18.69 5.24
N PRO A 178 -4.75 -19.27 4.85
CA PRO A 178 -3.65 -19.54 5.76
C PRO A 178 -3.11 -18.27 6.41
N ILE A 179 -2.97 -18.29 7.74
CA ILE A 179 -2.31 -17.21 8.49
C ILE A 179 -0.80 -17.35 8.32
N LEU A 180 -0.16 -16.30 7.82
CA LEU A 180 1.30 -16.20 7.69
C LEU A 180 1.95 -15.54 8.90
N VAL A 181 1.24 -14.56 9.49
CA VAL A 181 1.63 -13.88 10.73
C VAL A 181 0.36 -13.68 11.54
N ASP A 182 0.34 -14.19 12.77
CA ASP A 182 -0.82 -14.16 13.64
C ASP A 182 -0.96 -12.83 14.40
N GLU A 183 -1.97 -12.78 15.27
CA GLU A 183 -2.29 -11.62 16.09
C GLU A 183 -1.32 -11.37 17.24
N ASP A 184 -0.53 -12.37 17.62
CA ASP A 184 0.48 -12.24 18.69
C ASP A 184 1.77 -11.58 18.14
N GLU A 185 2.10 -11.84 16.87
CA GLU A 185 3.25 -11.26 16.18
C GLU A 185 2.96 -9.89 15.55
N CYS A 186 1.70 -9.61 15.19
CA CYS A 186 1.31 -8.32 14.63
C CYS A 186 0.95 -7.29 15.73
N PRO A 187 1.34 -6.02 15.58
CA PRO A 187 0.85 -4.98 16.48
C PRO A 187 -0.65 -4.75 16.27
N GLU A 188 -1.41 -4.60 17.36
CA GLU A 188 -2.79 -4.09 17.30
C GLU A 188 -2.86 -2.76 16.53
N LEU A 189 -3.96 -2.50 15.82
CA LEU A 189 -4.10 -1.33 14.94
C LEU A 189 -3.76 0.01 15.61
N GLY A 190 -4.33 0.26 16.80
CA GLY A 190 -4.07 1.50 17.54
C GLY A 190 -2.62 1.61 18.02
N LEU A 191 -1.95 0.49 18.29
CA LEU A 191 -0.54 0.45 18.67
C LEU A 191 0.37 0.66 17.46
N ALA A 192 0.03 0.08 16.30
CA ALA A 192 0.75 0.30 15.04
C ALA A 192 0.80 1.79 14.68
N ILE A 193 -0.31 2.50 14.87
CA ILE A 193 -0.40 3.95 14.63
C ILE A 193 0.44 4.75 15.64
N GLN A 194 0.41 4.40 16.92
CA GLN A 194 1.28 5.03 17.92
C GLN A 194 2.76 4.79 17.63
N ASN A 195 3.13 3.56 17.25
CA ASN A 195 4.48 3.20 16.85
C ASN A 195 4.94 4.00 15.62
N HIS A 196 4.04 4.23 14.65
CA HIS A 196 4.31 5.07 13.49
C HIS A 196 4.65 6.52 13.88
N PHE A 197 3.87 7.15 14.77
CA PHE A 197 4.21 8.48 15.29
C PHE A 197 5.54 8.49 16.05
N GLN A 198 5.82 7.44 16.83
CA GLN A 198 7.10 7.31 17.52
C GLN A 198 8.27 7.17 16.55
N ALA A 199 8.09 6.44 15.45
CA ALA A 199 9.09 6.31 14.38
C ALA A 199 9.37 7.64 13.68
N ILE A 200 8.34 8.46 13.43
CA ILE A 200 8.50 9.83 12.93
C ILE A 200 9.28 10.69 13.93
N LYS A 201 8.92 10.65 15.22
CA LYS A 201 9.65 11.41 16.27
C LYS A 201 11.13 11.02 16.32
N MET A 202 11.45 9.73 16.17
CA MET A 202 12.82 9.22 16.13
C MET A 202 13.59 9.75 14.91
N ARG A 203 12.96 9.75 13.72
CA ARG A 203 13.57 10.27 12.48
C ARG A 203 13.83 11.77 12.53
N LEU A 204 12.93 12.55 13.12
CA LEU A 204 13.09 13.99 13.28
C LEU A 204 14.09 14.38 14.40
N GLY A 205 14.76 13.40 15.03
CA GLY A 205 15.70 13.66 16.12
C GLY A 205 15.05 14.20 17.40
N LYS A 206 13.71 14.08 17.52
CA LYS A 206 12.95 14.59 18.67
C LYS A 206 12.92 13.64 19.86
N THR A 207 13.59 12.49 19.78
CA THR A 207 13.65 11.49 20.86
C THR A 207 15.00 11.46 21.57
N LYS A 208 14.99 11.29 22.90
CA LYS A 208 16.20 11.17 23.73
C LYS A 208 17.02 9.88 23.50
N ARG A 209 16.43 8.85 22.88
CA ARG A 209 17.09 7.57 22.58
C ARG A 209 17.28 7.43 21.07
N THR A 210 18.51 7.18 20.64
CA THR A 210 18.86 6.85 19.25
C THR A 210 18.90 5.33 19.09
N SER A 211 17.87 4.73 18.48
CA SER A 211 17.92 3.30 18.11
C SER A 211 18.45 3.14 16.67
N LYS A 212 19.34 2.17 16.46
CA LYS A 212 19.81 1.77 15.12
C LYS A 212 18.80 0.87 14.39
N HIS A 213 17.99 0.11 15.13
CA HIS A 213 16.88 -0.68 14.58
C HIS A 213 15.57 0.08 14.74
N ARG A 214 14.95 0.41 13.60
CA ARG A 214 13.68 1.12 13.50
C ARG A 214 12.82 0.47 12.42
N GLN A 215 11.51 0.52 12.60
CA GLN A 215 10.57 0.15 11.55
C GLN A 215 10.67 1.14 10.38
N SER A 216 10.65 0.62 9.15
CA SER A 216 10.62 1.43 7.93
C SER A 216 9.32 2.20 7.85
N LEU A 217 9.39 3.47 7.46
CA LEU A 217 8.18 4.29 7.22
C LEU A 217 7.63 4.11 5.80
N VAL A 218 8.43 3.54 4.88
CA VAL A 218 8.06 3.30 3.49
C VAL A 218 7.64 1.85 3.27
N THR A 219 6.57 1.67 2.51
CA THR A 219 5.94 0.39 2.17
C THR A 219 6.77 -0.39 1.15
N LEU A 220 6.69 -1.73 1.19
CA LEU A 220 7.41 -2.63 0.26
C LEU A 220 6.94 -2.48 -1.20
N SER A 221 5.66 -2.15 -1.44
CA SER A 221 5.15 -1.86 -2.79
C SER A 221 5.90 -0.72 -3.47
N ARG A 222 6.22 0.36 -2.73
CA ARG A 222 7.07 1.47 -3.22
C ARG A 222 8.55 1.08 -3.35
N ARG A 223 9.00 -0.01 -2.69
CA ARG A 223 10.36 -0.53 -2.85
C ARG A 223 10.53 -1.30 -4.15
N HIS A 224 9.52 -2.02 -4.66
CA HIS A 224 9.64 -2.74 -5.93
C HIS A 224 9.76 -1.79 -7.13
N SER A 225 9.04 -0.66 -7.14
CA SER A 225 9.27 0.43 -8.12
C SER A 225 10.70 0.96 -8.08
N LEU A 226 11.26 1.15 -6.88
CA LEU A 226 12.66 1.56 -6.73
C LEU A 226 13.63 0.48 -7.20
N VAL A 227 13.40 -0.81 -6.88
CA VAL A 227 14.26 -1.92 -7.29
C VAL A 227 14.23 -2.13 -8.81
N LYS A 228 13.06 -2.11 -9.46
CA LYS A 228 12.96 -2.15 -10.94
C LYS A 228 13.65 -0.95 -11.61
N MET A 229 13.66 0.22 -10.97
CA MET A 229 14.43 1.37 -11.46
C MET A 229 15.94 1.26 -11.17
N LEU A 230 16.34 0.60 -10.08
CA LEU A 230 17.72 0.40 -9.65
C LEU A 230 18.42 -0.74 -10.40
N ASP A 231 17.70 -1.77 -10.86
CA ASP A 231 18.25 -2.85 -11.69
C ASP A 231 18.84 -2.37 -13.03
N ASN A 232 18.58 -1.11 -13.42
CA ASN A 232 19.16 -0.45 -14.58
C ASN A 232 20.51 0.26 -14.30
N ASN A 233 21.10 0.15 -13.11
CA ASN A 233 22.48 0.62 -12.86
C ASN A 233 23.13 -0.16 -11.71
N GLU A 234 24.32 -0.70 -11.96
CA GLU A 234 25.15 -1.51 -11.07
C GLU A 234 25.16 -1.01 -9.61
N LEU A 235 24.78 -1.90 -8.69
CA LEU A 235 24.89 -1.68 -7.24
C LEU A 235 26.21 -2.27 -6.73
N ASP A 236 27.04 -1.44 -6.10
CA ASP A 236 28.25 -1.87 -5.40
C ASP A 236 27.85 -2.46 -4.03
N GLY A 237 27.53 -3.77 -4.03
CA GLY A 237 27.13 -4.54 -2.85
C GLY A 237 27.04 -6.03 -3.17
N PRO A 238 27.26 -6.94 -2.19
CA PRO A 238 27.32 -8.37 -2.48
C PRO A 238 25.98 -8.85 -3.05
N PRO A 239 25.99 -9.61 -4.17
CA PRO A 239 24.79 -9.95 -4.91
C PRO A 239 23.88 -10.89 -4.10
N PRO A 240 22.55 -10.76 -4.21
CA PRO A 240 21.65 -11.77 -3.69
C PRO A 240 21.74 -13.04 -4.55
N LEU A 241 21.79 -14.18 -3.88
CA LEU A 241 21.99 -15.51 -4.45
C LEU A 241 20.93 -15.86 -5.52
N ARG A 242 21.32 -15.86 -6.81
CA ARG A 242 20.75 -16.75 -7.83
C ARG A 242 21.79 -17.25 -8.83
N ARG A 243 21.45 -18.40 -9.41
CA ARG A 243 22.25 -19.39 -10.12
C ARG A 243 23.23 -18.83 -11.17
N ALA A 244 24.38 -19.49 -11.21
CA ALA A 244 25.43 -19.34 -12.19
C ALA A 244 24.94 -19.48 -13.64
N SER A 245 25.30 -18.49 -14.45
CA SER A 245 25.86 -18.71 -15.79
C SER A 245 26.64 -17.47 -16.19
N THR A 246 27.91 -17.71 -16.49
CA THR A 246 28.98 -16.82 -16.93
C THR A 246 28.70 -16.23 -18.31
N ILE A 247 29.12 -14.98 -18.56
CA ILE A 247 29.89 -14.49 -19.73
C ILE A 247 30.26 -13.01 -19.49
N GLU A 248 31.52 -12.66 -19.78
CA GLU A 248 32.15 -11.35 -19.54
C GLU A 248 32.15 -10.41 -20.77
N THR A 249 31.85 -9.11 -20.55
CA THR A 249 32.37 -7.88 -21.22
C THR A 249 32.09 -7.62 -22.74
N PRO A 250 32.26 -6.40 -23.33
CA PRO A 250 32.83 -5.14 -22.82
C PRO A 250 32.02 -3.84 -23.12
N THR A 251 32.60 -2.72 -22.66
CA THR A 251 32.15 -1.32 -22.64
C THR A 251 32.15 -0.59 -23.99
N HIS A 252 31.09 0.17 -24.29
CA HIS A 252 31.15 1.36 -25.15
C HIS A 252 30.12 2.41 -24.72
N GLY A 253 30.58 3.63 -24.46
CA GLY A 253 29.75 4.71 -23.95
C GLY A 253 28.99 5.46 -25.03
N HIS A 254 27.79 5.96 -24.69
CA HIS A 254 27.12 7.08 -25.35
C HIS A 254 26.18 7.81 -24.38
N ALA A 255 26.25 9.15 -24.46
CA ALA A 255 25.30 10.19 -24.06
C ALA A 255 24.53 10.05 -22.71
N MET A 256 24.95 10.85 -21.72
CA MET A 256 24.19 11.08 -20.48
C MET A 256 22.84 11.76 -20.77
N PRO A 257 21.69 11.13 -20.50
CA PRO A 257 20.42 11.84 -20.39
C PRO A 257 20.42 12.62 -19.08
N ARG A 258 19.81 13.81 -19.09
CA ARG A 258 19.63 14.66 -17.90
C ARG A 258 19.16 13.83 -16.71
N LEU A 259 19.96 13.79 -15.63
CA LEU A 259 19.58 13.16 -14.36
C LEU A 259 18.33 13.85 -13.81
N THR A 260 17.15 13.25 -14.00
CA THR A 260 16.05 13.43 -13.07
C THR A 260 16.47 12.74 -11.78
N ARG A 261 16.64 13.51 -10.70
CA ARG A 261 17.00 12.97 -9.38
C ARG A 261 15.92 11.95 -8.98
N ARG A 262 16.24 10.66 -9.01
CA ARG A 262 15.36 9.60 -8.54
C ARG A 262 15.18 9.77 -7.03
N ALA A 263 13.93 9.72 -6.56
CA ALA A 263 13.65 9.75 -5.13
C ALA A 263 14.33 8.54 -4.47
N SER A 264 15.17 8.79 -3.49
CA SER A 264 15.78 7.74 -2.68
C SER A 264 14.77 7.17 -1.68
N LEU A 265 15.07 6.00 -1.11
CA LEU A 265 14.30 5.46 0.01
C LEU A 265 14.22 6.46 1.17
N ASP A 266 15.31 7.20 1.42
CA ASP A 266 15.36 8.25 2.44
C ASP A 266 14.45 9.44 2.10
N ASP A 267 14.32 9.82 0.82
CA ASP A 267 13.39 10.88 0.39
C ASP A 267 11.93 10.45 0.63
N LEU A 268 11.57 9.21 0.30
CA LEU A 268 10.22 8.69 0.56
C LEU A 268 9.92 8.56 2.06
N GLU A 269 10.90 8.16 2.87
CA GLU A 269 10.74 8.11 4.33
C GLU A 269 10.63 9.52 4.93
N HIS A 270 11.30 10.51 4.33
CA HIS A 270 11.15 11.91 4.70
C HIS A 270 9.75 12.44 4.37
N ASP A 271 9.22 12.11 3.19
CA ASP A 271 7.85 12.46 2.80
C ASP A 271 6.82 11.83 3.74
N SER A 272 7.02 10.58 4.16
CA SER A 272 6.15 9.96 5.18
C SER A 272 6.16 10.69 6.53
N CYS A 273 7.22 11.47 6.85
CA CYS A 273 7.30 12.25 8.07
C CYS A 273 6.49 13.56 8.01
N THR A 274 6.08 14.04 6.83
CA THR A 274 5.38 15.33 6.69
C THR A 274 3.89 15.25 7.07
N LEU A 275 3.37 14.03 7.31
CA LEU A 275 1.98 13.76 7.70
C LEU A 275 0.99 14.54 6.82
N THR A 276 1.14 14.36 5.51
CA THR A 276 0.32 15.01 4.47
C THR A 276 -0.43 13.97 3.64
N PRO A 277 -1.31 13.14 4.24
CA PRO A 277 -1.97 12.07 3.52
C PRO A 277 -2.93 12.61 2.45
N ARG A 278 -2.98 11.92 1.32
CA ARG A 278 -3.72 12.32 0.12
C ARG A 278 -4.60 11.18 -0.36
N VAL A 279 -5.61 11.54 -1.15
CA VAL A 279 -6.34 10.58 -1.99
C VAL A 279 -5.47 10.30 -3.21
N GLU A 280 -5.19 9.03 -3.48
CA GLU A 280 -4.27 8.55 -4.51
C GLU A 280 -4.99 7.77 -5.63
N GLN A 281 -6.33 7.80 -5.65
CA GLN A 281 -7.16 7.07 -6.62
C GLN A 281 -6.98 5.54 -6.52
N ARG A 282 -6.81 5.04 -5.30
CA ARG A 282 -6.78 3.59 -5.01
C ARG A 282 -8.15 2.95 -5.19
N ILE A 283 -9.24 3.70 -5.02
CA ILE A 283 -10.60 3.20 -5.21
C ILE A 283 -11.34 4.10 -6.18
N VAL A 284 -11.55 3.61 -7.40
CA VAL A 284 -12.16 4.40 -8.49
C VAL A 284 -13.56 3.88 -8.83
N ARG A 285 -14.53 4.78 -8.89
CA ARG A 285 -15.86 4.48 -9.43
C ARG A 285 -15.83 4.61 -10.94
N LEU A 286 -16.17 3.54 -11.65
CA LEU A 286 -16.18 3.52 -13.11
C LEU A 286 -17.35 4.31 -13.67
N THR A 287 -17.03 5.15 -14.65
CA THR A 287 -17.95 5.58 -15.72
C THR A 287 -17.41 5.02 -17.04
N PRO A 288 -18.20 4.96 -18.13
CA PRO A 288 -17.71 4.48 -19.42
C PRO A 288 -16.43 5.19 -19.89
N GLU A 289 -16.32 6.50 -19.62
CA GLU A 289 -15.18 7.33 -19.99
C GLU A 289 -13.94 6.97 -19.17
N ILE A 290 -14.07 6.90 -17.84
CA ILE A 290 -12.97 6.53 -16.92
C ILE A 290 -12.50 5.10 -17.21
N ARG A 291 -13.42 4.19 -17.50
CA ARG A 291 -13.09 2.80 -17.84
C ARG A 291 -12.20 2.75 -19.09
N GLN A 292 -12.58 3.48 -20.13
CA GLN A 292 -11.81 3.53 -21.37
C GLN A 292 -10.41 4.13 -21.13
N GLU A 293 -10.32 5.20 -20.33
CA GLU A 293 -9.04 5.83 -19.97
C GLU A 293 -8.10 4.85 -19.25
N LEU A 294 -8.61 4.16 -18.23
CA LEU A 294 -7.83 3.20 -17.43
C LEU A 294 -7.40 1.98 -18.25
N ILE A 295 -8.23 1.50 -19.18
CA ILE A 295 -7.87 0.41 -20.10
C ILE A 295 -6.75 0.86 -21.05
N LEU A 296 -6.84 2.07 -21.60
CA LEU A 296 -5.78 2.63 -22.46
C LEU A 296 -4.48 2.87 -21.70
N GLU A 297 -4.56 3.30 -20.44
CA GLU A 297 -3.40 3.41 -19.56
C GLU A 297 -2.76 2.04 -19.31
N ARG A 298 -3.56 1.02 -19.00
CA ARG A 298 -3.07 -0.36 -18.86
C ARG A 298 -2.33 -0.84 -20.11
N GLN A 299 -2.93 -0.67 -21.29
CA GLN A 299 -2.32 -1.09 -22.55
C GLN A 299 -0.98 -0.39 -22.82
N ARG A 300 -0.87 0.90 -22.46
CA ARG A 300 0.39 1.65 -22.55
C ARG A 300 1.45 1.07 -21.62
N ILE A 301 1.11 0.82 -20.35
CA ILE A 301 2.03 0.22 -19.38
C ILE A 301 2.49 -1.17 -19.83
N GLU A 302 1.57 -2.00 -20.35
CA GLU A 302 1.90 -3.32 -20.87
C GLU A 302 2.82 -3.22 -22.09
N ALA A 303 2.56 -2.30 -23.03
CA ALA A 303 3.41 -2.09 -24.20
C ALA A 303 4.82 -1.62 -23.83
N ASP A 304 4.95 -0.69 -22.88
CA ASP A 304 6.24 -0.20 -22.40
C ASP A 304 7.04 -1.26 -21.61
N SER A 305 6.39 -2.31 -21.12
CA SER A 305 7.01 -3.42 -20.38
C SER A 305 7.51 -4.57 -21.28
N VAL A 306 7.14 -4.60 -22.56
CA VAL A 306 7.57 -5.64 -23.52
C VAL A 306 8.87 -5.20 -24.20
N ILE A 307 9.98 -5.80 -23.81
CA ILE A 307 11.26 -5.65 -24.51
C ILE A 307 11.16 -6.38 -25.85
N GLN A 308 11.21 -5.65 -26.96
CA GLN A 308 11.33 -6.27 -28.29
C GLN A 308 12.75 -6.82 -28.44
N GLU A 309 12.89 -8.14 -28.47
CA GLU A 309 14.11 -8.78 -28.94
C GLU A 309 14.28 -8.43 -30.42
N VAL A 310 15.27 -7.58 -30.73
CA VAL A 310 15.64 -7.28 -32.11
C VAL A 310 16.47 -8.45 -32.58
N GLU A 311 15.91 -9.32 -33.43
CA GLU A 311 16.70 -10.29 -34.18
C GLU A 311 17.66 -9.50 -35.09
N GLU A 312 18.95 -9.49 -34.75
CA GLU A 312 20.00 -9.04 -35.65
C GLU A 312 19.96 -9.93 -36.89
N THR A 313 19.39 -9.39 -37.97
CA THR A 313 19.47 -10.01 -39.28
C THR A 313 20.90 -9.83 -39.78
N ASP A 314 21.73 -10.86 -39.57
CA ASP A 314 23.06 -10.97 -40.18
C ASP A 314 22.94 -10.95 -41.70
N SER A 315 23.08 -9.75 -42.25
CA SER A 315 23.24 -9.50 -43.69
C SER A 315 24.60 -10.02 -44.13
N VAL A 316 24.69 -11.33 -44.40
CA VAL A 316 25.87 -11.92 -45.04
C VAL A 316 25.89 -11.47 -46.50
N SER A 317 26.91 -10.70 -46.87
CA SER A 317 27.32 -10.49 -48.26
C SER A 317 28.83 -10.26 -48.37
N PRO A 318 29.45 -10.65 -49.51
CA PRO A 318 30.63 -11.51 -49.49
C PRO A 318 31.88 -10.80 -50.02
N GLN A 319 33.05 -10.99 -49.40
CA GLN A 319 34.33 -10.62 -50.03
C GLN A 319 35.50 -11.55 -49.70
N ASN A 320 36.02 -12.14 -50.78
CA ASN A 320 37.43 -12.36 -51.13
C ASN A 320 38.29 -13.31 -50.28
N SER A 321 38.44 -14.55 -50.77
CA SER A 321 39.68 -15.31 -50.67
C SER A 321 40.41 -15.30 -52.01
N LEU A 322 41.43 -14.45 -52.10
CA LEU A 322 42.47 -14.48 -53.12
C LEU A 322 43.66 -15.30 -52.61
N SER A 323 44.14 -16.19 -53.48
CA SER A 323 45.49 -16.80 -53.55
C SER A 323 45.85 -17.98 -52.62
N ARG A 324 45.85 -19.18 -53.22
CA ARG A 324 46.97 -20.12 -53.19
C ARG A 324 47.11 -20.81 -54.55
N ASN A 325 48.00 -20.26 -55.38
CA ASN A 325 49.13 -20.93 -56.04
C ASN A 325 49.85 -19.95 -56.95
#